data_AF-A0A377XFN0-F1
#
_entry.id   AF-A0A377XFN0-F1
#
_cell.length_a   1.000
_cell.length_b   1.000
_cell.length_c   1.000
_cell.angle_alpha   90.00
_cell.angle_beta   90.00
_cell.angle_gamma   90.00
#
_symmetry.space_group_name_H-M   'P 1'
#
loop_
_entity.id
_entity.type
_entity.pdbx_description
1 polymer ?
#
loop_
_entity_poly.entity_id
_entity_poly.type
_entity_poly.pdbx_seq_one_letter_code
_entity_poly.pdbx_strand_id
1 'polypeptide(L)'
;MTDVAGNTSGHSPDFVLTVDTTVAPVSDLQVTDDVAQHTGPLTSGGLTNDATPALSGTAEAESTVTIYDGSTVLGTAVADEDGHWRFTPDPLGEGEHRLSTTVTDVAGNTSGHSPDFVLTVDTTVRRSATCR
;
A
#
# COMPACT_ATOMS: atom_id res chain seq x y z
N MET A 1 -12.45 40.71 -40.77
CA MET A 1 -11.62 41.85 -41.19
C MET A 1 -10.16 41.44 -41.10
N THR A 2 -9.44 41.51 -42.21
CA THR A 2 -8.02 41.12 -42.34
C THR A 2 -7.21 42.42 -42.34
N ASP A 3 -6.24 42.56 -41.45
CA ASP A 3 -5.30 43.70 -41.48
C ASP A 3 -4.14 43.45 -42.47
N VAL A 4 -3.57 44.54 -42.98
CA VAL A 4 -2.59 44.62 -44.07
C VAL A 4 -1.17 44.15 -43.70
N ALA A 5 -0.94 43.64 -42.49
CA ALA A 5 0.38 43.15 -42.05
C ALA A 5 0.61 41.63 -42.13
N GLY A 6 -0.37 40.82 -42.56
CA GLY A 6 -0.16 39.37 -42.73
C GLY A 6 0.19 38.61 -41.43
N ASN A 7 -0.10 39.19 -40.25
CA ASN A 7 0.13 38.52 -38.97
C ASN A 7 -0.92 37.43 -38.77
N THR A 8 -0.62 36.21 -39.22
CA THR A 8 -1.26 35.01 -38.68
C THR A 8 -0.64 34.74 -37.31
N SER A 9 -1.39 35.00 -36.24
CA SER A 9 -1.03 34.51 -34.91
C SER A 9 -0.83 33.00 -35.02
N GLY A 10 0.43 32.56 -34.93
CA GLY A 10 0.75 31.14 -34.93
C GLY A 10 -0.05 30.47 -33.84
N HIS A 11 -0.85 29.47 -34.21
CA HIS A 11 -1.50 28.62 -33.23
C HIS A 11 -0.43 28.10 -32.26
N SER A 12 -0.71 28.16 -30.95
CA SER A 12 0.14 27.53 -29.95
C SER A 12 0.41 26.07 -30.35
N PRO A 13 1.62 25.53 -30.09
CA PRO A 13 1.89 24.12 -30.33
C PRO A 13 0.85 23.26 -29.61
N ASP A 14 0.52 22.12 -30.19
CA ASP A 14 -0.46 21.19 -29.62
C ASP A 14 -0.13 20.92 -28.14
N PHE A 15 -1.06 21.27 -27.25
CA PHE A 15 -0.97 20.88 -25.85
C PHE A 15 -1.65 19.51 -25.72
N VAL A 16 -0.93 18.53 -25.20
CA VAL A 16 -1.51 17.25 -24.84
C VAL A 16 -1.80 17.30 -23.34
N LEU A 17 -3.07 17.40 -22.97
CA LEU A 17 -3.53 17.22 -21.60
C LEU A 17 -4.00 15.78 -21.45
N THR A 18 -3.22 14.97 -20.72
CA THR A 18 -3.65 13.65 -20.28
C THR A 18 -4.43 13.85 -18.98
N VAL A 19 -5.75 13.66 -19.03
CA VAL A 19 -6.58 13.65 -17.81
C VAL A 19 -6.65 12.21 -17.34
N ASP A 20 -5.93 11.90 -16.27
CA ASP A 20 -6.09 10.65 -15.54
C ASP A 20 -7.16 10.83 -14.46
N THR A 21 -8.14 9.94 -14.42
CA THR A 21 -9.27 10.02 -13.48
C THR A 21 -9.43 8.79 -12.60
N THR A 22 -8.55 7.79 -12.72
CA THR A 22 -8.73 6.52 -12.01
C THR A 22 -7.41 5.85 -11.67
N VAL A 23 -7.29 5.36 -10.44
CA VAL A 23 -6.20 4.47 -10.02
C VAL A 23 -6.78 3.17 -9.45
N ALA A 24 -6.12 2.06 -9.75
CA ALA A 24 -6.49 0.75 -9.20
C ALA A 24 -5.94 0.57 -7.77
N PRO A 25 -6.63 -0.19 -6.90
CA PRO A 25 -6.07 -0.58 -5.61
C PRO A 25 -4.87 -1.51 -5.79
N VAL A 26 -4.11 -1.74 -4.70
CA VAL A 26 -2.96 -2.66 -4.75
C VAL A 26 -3.38 -4.05 -5.22
N SER A 27 -2.46 -4.72 -5.91
CA SER A 27 -2.54 -6.13 -6.29
C SER A 27 -1.46 -6.91 -5.55
N ASP A 28 -1.65 -8.23 -5.47
CA ASP A 28 -0.70 -9.17 -4.84
C ASP A 28 -0.21 -8.75 -3.45
N LEU A 29 -1.14 -8.30 -2.58
CA LEU A 29 -0.81 -7.99 -1.19
C LEU A 29 -0.32 -9.25 -0.47
N GLN A 30 0.95 -9.23 -0.09
CA GLN A 30 1.62 -10.27 0.69
C GLN A 30 1.94 -9.72 2.08
N VAL A 31 1.75 -10.56 3.10
CA VAL A 31 2.15 -10.29 4.48
C VAL A 31 3.05 -11.42 4.93
N THR A 32 4.21 -11.12 5.49
CA THR A 32 5.24 -12.11 5.83
C THR A 32 5.68 -11.95 7.28
N ASP A 33 5.77 -13.08 7.99
CA ASP A 33 6.41 -13.18 9.30
C ASP A 33 7.91 -13.41 9.11
N ASP A 34 8.75 -12.59 9.75
CA ASP A 34 10.21 -12.75 9.71
C ASP A 34 10.85 -13.07 11.09
N VAL A 35 10.03 -13.35 12.10
CA VAL A 35 10.49 -13.69 13.45
C VAL A 35 10.64 -15.20 13.62
N ALA A 36 11.83 -15.63 14.04
CA ALA A 36 12.13 -17.05 14.24
C ALA A 36 11.08 -17.79 15.08
N GLN A 37 10.83 -19.07 14.73
CA GLN A 37 9.77 -20.00 15.16
C GLN A 37 8.69 -20.19 14.09
N HIS A 38 8.23 -19.12 13.44
CA HIS A 38 7.43 -19.19 12.22
C HIS A 38 7.90 -18.09 11.28
N THR A 39 8.42 -18.44 10.11
CA THR A 39 8.83 -17.45 9.11
C THR A 39 8.21 -17.79 7.78
N GLY A 40 7.80 -16.79 7.01
CA GLY A 40 7.26 -16.95 5.67
C GLY A 40 5.94 -16.21 5.44
N PRO A 41 5.37 -16.36 4.24
CA PRO A 41 4.13 -15.67 3.87
C PRO A 41 2.97 -16.19 4.71
N LEU A 42 2.14 -15.25 5.17
CA LEU A 42 0.91 -15.50 5.90
C LEU A 42 -0.27 -15.53 4.93
N THR A 43 -1.26 -16.34 5.27
CA THR A 43 -2.59 -16.29 4.65
C THR A 43 -3.53 -15.45 5.52
N SER A 44 -4.49 -14.74 4.91
CA SER A 44 -5.53 -14.03 5.65
C SER A 44 -6.28 -14.97 6.61
N GLY A 45 -6.47 -14.54 7.85
CA GLY A 45 -6.93 -15.33 9.00
C GLY A 45 -5.82 -16.08 9.75
N GLY A 46 -4.55 -15.90 9.37
CA GLY A 46 -3.40 -16.56 9.98
C GLY A 46 -3.01 -15.97 11.34
N LEU A 47 -2.16 -16.70 12.05
CA LEU A 47 -1.52 -16.27 13.31
C LEU A 47 -0.04 -16.02 13.06
N THR A 48 0.52 -15.00 13.70
CA THR A 48 1.94 -14.62 13.59
C THR A 48 2.51 -14.35 14.98
N ASN A 49 3.78 -14.72 15.16
CA ASN A 49 4.56 -14.38 16.35
C ASN A 49 5.43 -13.13 16.12
N ASP A 50 5.11 -12.36 15.09
CA ASP A 50 5.76 -11.11 14.71
C ASP A 50 4.76 -9.95 14.84
N ALA A 51 5.11 -8.96 15.64
CA ALA A 51 4.32 -7.74 15.81
C ALA A 51 4.58 -6.71 14.69
N THR A 52 5.58 -6.93 13.84
CA THR A 52 6.01 -6.03 12.76
C THR A 52 6.03 -6.75 11.40
N PRO A 53 4.93 -7.40 10.98
CA PRO A 53 4.94 -8.20 9.76
C PRO A 53 5.31 -7.36 8.55
N ALA A 54 6.08 -7.94 7.63
CA ALA A 54 6.47 -7.27 6.41
C ALA A 54 5.33 -7.34 5.38
N LEU A 55 4.82 -6.17 4.96
CA LEU A 55 3.82 -6.04 3.89
C LEU A 55 4.50 -5.68 2.58
N SER A 56 4.03 -6.25 1.48
CA SER A 56 4.45 -5.89 0.13
C SER A 56 3.33 -6.12 -0.88
N GLY A 57 3.46 -5.53 -2.06
CA GLY A 57 2.57 -5.81 -3.18
C GLY A 57 2.95 -5.00 -4.40
N THR A 58 1.98 -4.86 -5.31
CA THR A 58 2.12 -4.07 -6.54
C THR A 58 1.05 -2.98 -6.62
N ALA A 59 1.47 -1.79 -7.02
CA ALA A 59 0.60 -0.65 -7.32
C ALA A 59 1.08 0.01 -8.62
N GLU A 60 0.41 1.07 -9.05
CA GLU A 60 0.91 1.90 -10.15
C GLU A 60 2.29 2.47 -9.79
N ALA A 61 3.22 2.51 -10.75
CA ALA A 61 4.56 3.03 -10.52
C ALA A 61 4.52 4.47 -9.99
N GLU A 62 5.42 4.79 -9.07
CA GLU A 62 5.52 6.11 -8.42
C GLU A 62 4.26 6.55 -7.62
N SER A 63 3.26 5.67 -7.47
CA SER A 63 2.08 5.94 -6.64
C SER A 63 2.35 5.77 -5.15
N THR A 64 1.54 6.41 -4.33
CA THR A 64 1.59 6.30 -2.86
C THR A 64 0.56 5.30 -2.38
N VAL A 65 1.03 4.22 -1.75
CA VAL A 65 0.21 3.24 -1.04
C VAL A 65 0.02 3.70 0.41
N THR A 66 -1.22 3.83 0.87
CA THR A 66 -1.55 4.07 2.28
C THR A 66 -1.99 2.76 2.92
N ILE A 67 -1.41 2.41 4.06
CA ILE A 67 -1.64 1.16 4.78
C ILE A 67 -2.49 1.45 6.03
N TYR A 68 -3.49 0.60 6.27
CA TYR A 68 -4.46 0.73 7.35
C TYR A 68 -4.52 -0.53 8.21
N ASP A 69 -4.88 -0.36 9.48
CA ASP A 69 -5.44 -1.39 10.36
C ASP A 69 -6.84 -0.96 10.79
N GLY A 70 -7.86 -1.63 10.24
CA GLY A 70 -9.24 -1.18 10.29
C GLY A 70 -9.37 0.21 9.63
N SER A 71 -9.72 1.23 10.43
CA SER A 71 -9.80 2.62 9.97
C SER A 71 -8.57 3.47 10.33
N THR A 72 -7.59 2.89 11.02
CA THR A 72 -6.39 3.61 11.49
C THR A 72 -5.33 3.54 10.40
N VAL A 73 -4.77 4.68 10.01
CA VAL A 73 -3.59 4.70 9.12
C VAL A 73 -2.36 4.27 9.90
N LEU A 74 -1.67 3.22 9.43
CA LEU A 74 -0.39 2.79 9.97
C LEU A 74 0.77 3.55 9.34
N GLY A 75 0.65 3.92 8.06
CA GLY A 75 1.67 4.65 7.34
C GLY A 75 1.47 4.62 5.83
N THR A 76 2.50 5.03 5.10
CA THR A 76 2.51 5.08 3.64
C THR A 76 3.79 4.49 3.08
N ALA A 77 3.72 3.88 1.91
CA ALA A 77 4.85 3.43 1.11
C ALA A 77 4.71 3.95 -0.32
N VAL A 78 5.82 4.25 -0.99
CA VAL A 78 5.83 4.64 -2.40
C VAL A 78 6.18 3.42 -3.23
N ALA A 79 5.41 3.17 -4.29
CA ALA A 79 5.74 2.16 -5.28
C ALA A 79 6.91 2.63 -6.15
N ASP A 80 7.88 1.75 -6.40
CA ASP A 80 9.02 2.05 -7.26
C ASP A 80 8.63 2.14 -8.74
N GLU A 81 9.62 2.34 -9.62
CA GLU A 81 9.42 2.45 -11.07
C GLU A 81 8.82 1.17 -11.70
N ASP A 82 8.99 0.02 -11.03
CA ASP A 82 8.43 -1.28 -11.43
C ASP A 82 7.05 -1.53 -10.77
N GLY A 83 6.58 -0.61 -9.91
CA GLY A 83 5.31 -0.70 -9.20
C GLY A 83 5.37 -1.52 -7.92
N HIS A 84 6.56 -1.96 -7.47
CA HIS A 84 6.72 -2.71 -6.24
C HIS A 84 6.80 -1.79 -5.03
N TRP A 85 6.17 -2.19 -3.93
CA TRP A 85 6.26 -1.46 -2.67
C TRP A 85 6.45 -2.43 -1.50
N ARG A 86 7.04 -1.91 -0.42
CA ARG A 86 7.21 -2.62 0.85
C ARG A 86 6.94 -1.68 2.01
N PHE A 87 6.35 -2.22 3.06
CA PHE A 87 6.07 -1.51 4.30
C PHE A 87 6.29 -2.44 5.50
N THR A 88 6.89 -1.92 6.56
CA THR A 88 6.96 -2.57 7.87
C THR A 88 6.31 -1.62 8.87
N PRO A 89 5.22 -2.03 9.55
CA PRO A 89 4.54 -1.17 10.51
C PRO A 89 5.37 -0.99 11.78
N ASP A 90 5.02 0.03 12.56
CA ASP A 90 5.36 0.02 13.99
C ASP A 90 4.72 -1.22 14.67
N PRO A 91 5.25 -1.68 15.82
CA PRO A 91 4.74 -2.87 16.48
C PRO A 91 3.23 -2.83 16.71
N LEU A 92 2.52 -3.77 16.09
CA LEU A 92 1.10 -4.02 16.29
C LEU A 92 0.86 -4.60 17.69
N GLY A 93 -0.34 -4.38 18.21
CA GLY A 93 -0.76 -4.94 19.50
C GLY A 93 -1.02 -6.45 19.43
N GLU A 94 -1.27 -7.07 20.58
CA GLU A 94 -1.76 -8.44 20.61
C GLU A 94 -3.22 -8.50 20.14
N GLY A 95 -3.57 -9.53 19.36
CA GLY A 95 -4.94 -9.78 18.91
C GLY A 95 -5.14 -9.68 17.40
N GLU A 96 -6.40 -9.55 16.99
CA GLU A 96 -6.80 -9.51 15.59
C GLU A 96 -6.58 -8.10 14.99
N HIS A 97 -5.98 -8.07 13.80
CA HIS A 97 -5.74 -6.90 12.97
C HIS A 97 -6.35 -7.10 11.59
N ARG A 98 -6.88 -6.03 10.99
CA ARG A 98 -7.52 -6.04 9.67
C ARG A 98 -6.79 -5.06 8.76
N LEU A 99 -5.79 -5.58 8.07
CA LEU A 99 -4.93 -4.79 7.22
C LEU A 99 -5.58 -4.54 5.86
N SER A 100 -5.58 -3.28 5.42
CA SER A 100 -6.03 -2.91 4.07
C SER A 100 -5.17 -1.78 3.52
N THR A 101 -5.31 -1.50 2.23
CA THR A 101 -4.53 -0.44 1.58
C THR A 101 -5.39 0.38 0.62
N THR A 102 -4.96 1.61 0.36
CA THR A 102 -5.42 2.44 -0.77
C THR A 102 -4.22 2.92 -1.56
N VAL A 103 -4.44 3.29 -2.82
CA VAL A 103 -3.40 3.83 -3.70
C VAL A 103 -3.79 5.24 -4.12
N THR A 104 -2.83 6.17 -4.09
CA THR A 104 -2.98 7.50 -4.66
C THR A 104 -1.93 7.70 -5.76
N ASP A 105 -2.36 7.93 -7.00
CA ASP A 105 -1.46 8.12 -8.14
C ASP A 105 -0.80 9.52 -8.14
N VAL A 106 0.08 9.76 -9.12
CA VAL A 106 0.76 11.04 -9.31
C VAL A 106 -0.19 12.18 -9.73
N ALA A 107 -1.35 11.85 -10.30
CA ALA A 107 -2.40 12.80 -10.68
C ALA A 107 -3.30 13.20 -9.50
N GLY A 108 -3.19 12.49 -8.37
CA GLY A 108 -3.97 12.70 -7.16
C GLY A 108 -5.29 11.93 -7.11
N ASN A 109 -5.52 10.96 -8.00
CA ASN A 109 -6.66 10.05 -7.87
C ASN A 109 -6.39 9.04 -6.75
N THR A 110 -7.41 8.69 -5.98
CA THR A 110 -7.31 7.68 -4.92
C THR A 110 -8.23 6.49 -5.19
N SER A 111 -7.70 5.27 -5.01
CA SER A 111 -8.47 4.02 -5.18
C SER A 111 -9.47 3.78 -4.05
N GLY A 112 -10.35 2.80 -4.24
CA GLY A 112 -11.02 2.15 -3.10
C GLY A 112 -10.04 1.36 -2.22
N HIS A 113 -10.50 0.91 -1.05
CA HIS A 113 -9.72 -0.02 -0.22
C HIS A 113 -9.52 -1.37 -0.93
N SER A 114 -8.35 -1.96 -0.76
CA SER A 114 -8.11 -3.38 -1.06
C SER A 114 -9.02 -4.27 -0.20
N PRO A 115 -9.19 -5.55 -0.56
CA PRO A 115 -9.75 -6.53 0.36
C PRO A 115 -8.97 -6.58 1.68
N ASP A 116 -9.67 -6.85 2.78
CA ASP A 116 -9.04 -6.98 4.10
C ASP A 116 -8.15 -8.23 4.17
N PHE A 117 -6.92 -8.04 4.63
CA PHE A 117 -6.04 -9.09 5.10
C PHE A 117 -6.12 -9.16 6.62
N VAL A 118 -6.72 -10.22 7.14
CA VAL A 118 -6.87 -10.42 8.58
C VAL A 118 -5.67 -11.19 9.10
N LEU A 119 -5.12 -10.79 10.25
CA LEU A 119 -4.11 -11.59 10.96
C LEU A 119 -4.31 -11.47 12.45
N THR A 120 -3.82 -12.46 13.20
CA THR A 120 -3.76 -12.40 14.66
C THR A 120 -2.31 -12.36 15.10
N VAL A 121 -1.91 -11.29 15.79
CA VAL A 121 -0.62 -11.20 16.46
C VAL A 121 -0.72 -11.90 17.81
N ASP A 122 0.13 -12.90 18.03
CA ASP A 122 0.35 -13.54 19.32
C ASP A 122 1.86 -13.68 19.56
N THR A 123 2.47 -12.68 20.21
CA THR A 123 3.90 -12.73 20.56
C THR A 123 4.15 -13.42 21.89
N THR A 124 3.09 -13.92 22.55
CA THR A 124 3.22 -14.56 23.85
C THR A 124 3.81 -15.96 23.70
N VAL A 125 5.14 -16.04 23.78
CA VAL A 125 5.81 -17.32 24.00
C VAL A 125 5.26 -17.87 25.31
N ARG A 126 4.50 -18.98 25.27
CA ARG A 126 4.14 -19.72 26.49
C ARG A 126 5.45 -20.11 27.17
N ARG A 127 5.85 -19.33 28.17
CA ARG A 127 6.84 -19.77 29.14
C ARG A 127 6.15 -20.85 29.94
N SER A 128 6.43 -22.10 29.59
CA SER A 128 6.08 -23.24 30.43
C SER A 128 6.56 -22.92 31.84
N ALA A 129 5.63 -22.69 32.76
CA ALA A 129 5.95 -22.61 34.17
C ALA A 129 6.48 -23.99 34.56
N THR A 130 7.78 -24.09 34.83
CA THR A 130 8.35 -25.27 35.48
C THR A 130 7.75 -25.33 36.87
N CYS A 131 6.73 -26.17 37.06
CA CYS A 131 6.29 -26.54 38.39
C CYS A 131 7.44 -27.32 39.04
N ARG A 132 7.88 -26.86 40.21
CA ARG A 132 8.93 -27.50 41.01
C ARG A 132 8.32 -28.47 42.00
#